data_AF-D0N550-F1
#
_entry.id   AF-D0N550-F1
#
_cell.length_a   1.000
_cell.length_b   1.000
_cell.length_c   1.000
_cell.angle_alpha   90.00
_cell.angle_beta   90.00
_cell.angle_gamma   90.00
#
_symmetry.space_group_name_H-M   'P 1'
#
loop_
_entity.id
_entity.type
_entity.pdbx_description
1 polymer ?
#
loop_
_entity_poly.entity_id
_entity_poly.type
_entity_poly.pdbx_seq_one_letter_code
_entity_poly.pdbx_strand_id
1 'polypeptide(L)'
;MEENGGHPIVYGVDSVHGANWVKGAVLFGQQINGGASFNRDLVYEMGRITGRDSEAAGMPWVFGPILGISRSPLWARTFETFGEDPYLSSVLGDAIIRGLQSNNNTAACMKHWIAYTKAPTGHDKEGAQLITFRSTVFRPLRMVNS
;
A
#
# COMPACT_ATOMS: atom_id res chain seq x y z
N MET A 1 4.78 29.08 16.53
CA MET A 1 3.81 28.21 17.24
C MET A 1 2.48 28.92 17.52
N GLU A 2 2.41 30.25 17.56
CA GLU A 2 1.18 30.99 17.89
C GLU A 2 0.11 30.99 16.79
N GLU A 3 0.46 30.75 15.52
CA GLU A 3 -0.46 30.87 14.39
C GLU A 3 -1.41 29.66 14.17
N ASN A 4 -1.07 28.47 14.70
CA ASN A 4 -1.86 27.23 14.55
C ASN A 4 -2.34 26.65 15.90
N GLY A 5 -2.29 27.42 16.99
CA GLY A 5 -2.74 26.97 18.32
C GLY A 5 -2.01 25.74 18.87
N GLY A 6 -0.80 25.43 18.38
CA GLY A 6 0.00 24.28 18.81
C GLY A 6 -0.42 22.92 18.26
N HIS A 7 -1.37 22.84 17.32
CA HIS A 7 -1.74 21.56 16.71
C HIS A 7 -0.60 20.99 15.85
N PRO A 8 -0.19 19.72 16.06
CA PRO A 8 0.88 19.12 15.27
C PRO A 8 0.41 18.80 13.85
N ILE A 9 1.33 18.92 12.89
CA ILE A 9 1.10 18.47 11.52
C ILE A 9 1.37 16.96 11.44
N VAL A 10 0.52 16.24 10.71
CA VAL A 10 0.78 14.88 10.26
C VAL A 10 1.30 14.96 8.83
N TYR A 11 2.59 14.63 8.63
CA TYR A 11 3.20 14.65 7.30
C TYR A 11 3.09 13.27 6.64
N GLY A 12 2.46 13.24 5.47
CA GLY A 12 2.26 12.04 4.67
C GLY A 12 3.23 11.95 3.50
N VAL A 13 3.66 10.73 3.17
CA VAL A 13 4.64 10.47 2.10
C VAL A 13 4.38 9.15 1.40
N ASP A 14 4.64 9.11 0.09
CA ASP A 14 4.69 7.85 -0.66
C ASP A 14 5.99 7.09 -0.35
N SER A 15 5.94 6.24 0.67
CA SER A 15 6.95 5.22 0.99
C SER A 15 6.42 3.82 0.66
N VAL A 16 6.46 3.46 -0.62
CA VAL A 16 5.66 2.35 -1.20
C VAL A 16 6.37 0.99 -1.23
N HIS A 17 7.71 0.99 -1.27
CA HIS A 17 8.53 -0.23 -1.28
C HIS A 17 9.82 -0.02 -0.46
N GLY A 18 9.68 0.56 0.73
CA GLY A 18 10.77 1.18 1.48
C GLY A 18 10.58 2.69 1.56
N ALA A 19 11.40 3.38 2.37
CA ALA A 19 11.33 4.83 2.48
C ALA A 19 12.02 5.49 1.28
N ASN A 20 11.39 5.42 0.10
CA ASN A 20 12.00 5.77 -1.20
C ASN A 20 12.42 7.24 -1.36
N TRP A 21 12.01 8.12 -0.46
CA TRP A 21 12.43 9.52 -0.42
C TRP A 21 13.45 9.82 0.68
N VAL A 22 13.88 8.81 1.46
CA VAL A 22 14.84 8.95 2.55
C VAL A 22 16.19 8.41 2.09
N LYS A 23 17.20 9.29 2.04
CA LYS A 23 18.54 8.92 1.61
C LYS A 23 19.14 7.88 2.56
N GLY A 24 19.63 6.77 2.01
CA GLY A 24 20.26 5.69 2.77
C GLY A 24 19.27 4.72 3.43
N ALA A 25 17.96 4.89 3.21
CA ALA A 25 16.96 3.92 3.64
C ALA A 25 16.99 2.65 2.79
N VAL A 26 16.40 1.58 3.33
CA VAL A 26 16.27 0.31 2.61
C VAL A 26 15.18 0.42 1.54
N LEU A 27 15.51 -0.03 0.32
CA LEU A 27 14.54 -0.23 -0.75
C LEU A 27 14.34 -1.72 -1.00
N PHE A 28 13.08 -2.12 -1.09
CA PHE A 28 12.67 -3.47 -1.41
C PHE A 28 12.25 -3.57 -2.89
N GLY A 29 11.96 -4.79 -3.35
CA GLY A 29 11.17 -4.97 -4.57
C GLY A 29 9.78 -4.35 -4.41
N GLN A 30 9.14 -4.06 -5.54
CA GLN A 30 7.77 -3.52 -5.54
C GLN A 30 6.78 -4.55 -4.99
N GLN A 31 5.54 -4.14 -4.70
CA GLN A 31 4.56 -5.07 -4.11
C GLN A 31 4.31 -6.30 -4.98
N ILE A 32 4.50 -6.22 -6.31
CA ILE A 32 4.37 -7.39 -7.18
C ILE A 32 5.45 -8.45 -6.89
N ASN A 33 6.64 -8.03 -6.47
CA ASN A 33 7.70 -8.93 -6.02
C ASN A 33 7.35 -9.55 -4.66
N GLY A 34 6.76 -8.76 -3.76
CA GLY A 34 6.19 -9.27 -2.51
C GLY A 34 5.09 -10.31 -2.76
N GLY A 35 4.21 -10.05 -3.73
CA GLY A 35 3.19 -10.99 -4.22
C GLY A 35 3.80 -12.28 -4.71
N ALA A 36 4.78 -12.20 -5.61
CA ALA A 36 5.48 -13.35 -6.18
C ALA A 36 6.23 -14.20 -5.15
N SER A 37 6.56 -13.65 -3.97
CA SER A 37 7.21 -14.41 -2.90
C SER A 37 6.27 -15.36 -2.15
N PHE A 38 4.96 -15.10 -2.17
CA PHE A 38 3.96 -15.78 -1.33
C PHE A 38 4.34 -15.84 0.17
N ASN A 39 5.20 -14.92 0.62
CA ASN A 39 5.76 -14.94 1.97
C ASN A 39 5.21 -13.77 2.79
N ARG A 40 4.26 -14.09 3.66
CA ARG A 40 3.61 -13.13 4.55
C ARG A 40 4.59 -12.46 5.51
N ASP A 41 5.52 -13.23 6.07
CA ASP A 41 6.45 -12.73 7.09
C ASP A 41 7.47 -11.78 6.47
N LEU A 42 7.91 -12.07 5.24
CA LEU A 42 8.73 -11.14 4.45
C LEU A 42 8.01 -9.81 4.22
N VAL A 43 6.74 -9.85 3.80
CA VAL A 43 5.95 -8.63 3.53
C VAL A 43 5.66 -7.84 4.81
N TYR A 44 5.48 -8.51 5.94
CA TYR A 44 5.43 -7.85 7.26
C TYR A 44 6.74 -7.11 7.56
N GLU A 45 7.89 -7.76 7.39
CA GLU A 45 9.19 -7.13 7.62
C GLU A 45 9.46 -5.97 6.65
N MET A 46 9.03 -6.07 5.39
CA MET A 46 9.04 -4.96 4.42
C MET A 46 8.28 -3.76 4.98
N GLY A 47 7.07 -3.96 5.50
CA GLY A 47 6.27 -2.91 6.13
C GLY A 47 6.93 -2.34 7.38
N ARG A 48 7.46 -3.20 8.26
CA ARG A 48 8.13 -2.79 9.51
C ARG A 48 9.35 -1.91 9.25
N ILE A 49 10.22 -2.31 8.33
CA ILE A 49 11.42 -1.55 7.96
C ILE A 49 11.05 -0.25 7.25
N THR A 50 10.04 -0.27 6.37
CA THR A 50 9.53 0.94 5.71
C THR A 50 9.04 1.95 6.75
N GLY A 51 8.20 1.53 7.69
CA GLY A 51 7.69 2.40 8.75
C GLY A 51 8.80 2.97 9.64
N ARG A 52 9.76 2.13 10.05
CA ARG A 52 10.93 2.57 10.83
C ARG A 52 11.70 3.69 10.12
N ASP A 53 12.02 3.50 8.84
CA ASP A 53 12.84 4.45 8.09
C ASP A 53 12.07 5.74 7.75
N SER A 54 10.76 5.65 7.44
CA SER A 54 9.90 6.82 7.23
C SER A 54 9.68 7.62 8.51
N GLU A 55 9.44 6.95 9.64
CA GLU A 55 9.28 7.58 10.96
C GLU A 55 10.58 8.25 11.43
N ALA A 56 11.74 7.63 11.20
CA ALA A 56 13.05 8.23 11.51
C ALA A 56 13.31 9.52 10.72
N ALA A 57 12.65 9.71 9.57
CA ALA A 57 12.69 10.93 8.77
C ALA A 57 11.58 11.93 9.13
N GLY A 58 10.80 11.69 10.18
CA GLY A 58 9.73 12.58 10.65
C GLY A 58 8.43 12.49 9.84
N MET A 59 8.20 11.40 9.12
CA MET A 59 7.03 11.21 8.26
C MET A 59 6.13 10.08 8.81
N PRO A 60 5.20 10.40 9.72
CA PRO A 60 4.40 9.40 10.44
C PRO A 60 3.28 8.77 9.60
N TRP A 61 3.04 9.23 8.37
CA TRP A 61 1.95 8.70 7.55
C TRP A 61 2.44 8.19 6.20
N VAL A 62 2.33 6.88 5.98
CA VAL A 62 2.77 6.23 4.75
C VAL A 62 1.58 6.05 3.81
N PHE A 63 1.69 6.59 2.60
CA PHE A 63 0.74 6.38 1.52
C PHE A 63 0.90 4.99 0.89
N GLY A 64 0.60 3.95 1.66
CA GLY A 64 0.61 2.56 1.24
C GLY A 64 -0.02 1.65 2.29
N PRO A 65 -0.38 0.41 1.92
CA PRO A 65 -0.07 -0.27 0.65
C PRO A 65 -1.06 0.01 -0.49
N ILE A 66 -0.71 -0.45 -1.70
CA ILE A 66 -1.61 -0.48 -2.85
C ILE A 66 -2.37 -1.82 -2.86
N LEU A 67 -3.63 -1.83 -2.44
CA LEU A 67 -4.48 -3.03 -2.43
C LEU A 67 -5.37 -3.14 -3.68
N GLY A 68 -4.87 -2.59 -4.78
CA GLY A 68 -5.46 -2.74 -6.09
C GLY A 68 -5.32 -4.17 -6.62
N ILE A 69 -6.33 -4.68 -7.31
CA ILE A 69 -6.27 -5.98 -7.98
C ILE A 69 -5.94 -5.75 -9.45
N SER A 70 -4.72 -6.05 -9.89
CA SER A 70 -4.36 -5.84 -11.29
C SER A 70 -5.09 -6.85 -12.17
N ARG A 71 -5.96 -6.36 -13.06
CA ARG A 71 -6.73 -7.19 -14.01
C ARG A 71 -6.34 -6.96 -15.46
N SER A 72 -5.53 -5.94 -15.70
CA SER A 72 -5.04 -5.56 -17.02
C SER A 72 -3.53 -5.40 -16.93
N PRO A 73 -2.74 -6.29 -17.55
CA PRO A 73 -1.28 -6.15 -17.55
C PRO A 73 -0.82 -4.90 -18.32
N LEU A 74 -1.69 -4.30 -19.14
CA LEU A 74 -1.44 -3.05 -19.85
C LEU A 74 -1.46 -1.83 -18.91
N TRP A 75 -2.03 -1.97 -17.71
CA TRP A 75 -2.09 -0.88 -16.77
C TRP A 75 -0.71 -0.57 -16.18
N ALA A 76 -0.27 0.68 -16.37
CA ALA A 76 1.11 1.12 -16.08
C ALA A 76 1.54 0.92 -14.62
N ARG A 77 0.60 0.85 -13.67
CA ARG A 77 0.87 0.73 -12.23
C ARG A 77 0.68 -0.70 -11.70
N THR A 78 0.64 -1.71 -12.58
CA THR A 78 0.51 -3.12 -12.19
C THR A 78 1.59 -3.56 -11.20
N PHE A 79 2.82 -3.09 -11.38
CA PHE A 79 3.94 -3.43 -10.50
C PHE A 79 3.76 -2.97 -9.05
N GLU A 80 2.92 -1.95 -8.82
CA GLU A 80 2.65 -1.43 -7.47
C GLU A 80 1.70 -2.34 -6.68
N THR A 81 1.03 -3.30 -7.31
CA THR A 81 0.05 -4.20 -6.67
C THR A 81 0.68 -5.51 -6.22
N PHE A 82 0.03 -6.26 -5.32
CA PHE A 82 0.40 -7.65 -5.04
C PHE A 82 0.02 -8.65 -6.15
N GLY A 83 -0.55 -8.19 -7.26
CA GLY A 83 -0.96 -8.99 -8.41
C GLY A 83 -2.47 -9.02 -8.64
N GLU A 84 -2.95 -10.10 -9.24
CA GLU A 84 -4.32 -10.23 -9.74
C GLU A 84 -5.29 -10.99 -8.82
N ASP A 85 -4.78 -11.63 -7.78
CA ASP A 85 -5.58 -12.47 -6.88
C ASP A 85 -6.05 -11.68 -5.65
N PRO A 86 -7.37 -11.53 -5.45
CA PRO A 86 -7.89 -10.85 -4.28
C PRO A 86 -7.49 -11.50 -2.95
N TYR A 87 -7.34 -12.83 -2.88
CA TYR A 87 -6.99 -13.50 -1.62
C TYR A 87 -5.55 -13.19 -1.20
N LEU A 88 -4.58 -13.39 -2.09
CA LEU A 88 -3.18 -13.08 -1.88
C LEU A 88 -3.00 -11.61 -1.50
N SER A 89 -3.61 -10.69 -2.27
CA SER A 89 -3.56 -9.26 -1.96
C SER A 89 -4.17 -8.92 -0.59
N SER A 90 -5.16 -9.68 -0.12
CA SER A 90 -5.70 -9.52 1.23
C SER A 90 -4.70 -9.94 2.31
N VAL A 91 -4.11 -11.14 2.14
CA VAL A 91 -3.19 -11.73 3.13
C VAL A 91 -1.92 -10.90 3.25
N LEU A 92 -1.36 -10.49 2.12
CA LEU A 92 -0.15 -9.65 2.08
C LEU A 92 -0.45 -8.20 2.46
N GLY A 93 -1.64 -7.71 2.14
CA GLY A 93 -2.13 -6.40 2.56
C GLY A 93 -2.26 -6.24 4.07
N ASP A 94 -2.82 -7.24 4.75
CA ASP A 94 -2.84 -7.28 6.23
C ASP A 94 -1.41 -7.28 6.79
N ALA A 95 -0.54 -8.13 6.25
CA ALA A 95 0.84 -8.25 6.72
C ALA A 95 1.63 -6.94 6.64
N ILE A 96 1.60 -6.24 5.50
CA ILE A 96 2.35 -4.99 5.34
C ILE A 96 1.76 -3.86 6.20
N ILE A 97 0.44 -3.82 6.40
CA ILE A 97 -0.22 -2.83 7.27
C ILE A 97 0.17 -3.06 8.72
N ARG A 98 0.13 -4.31 9.19
CA ARG A 98 0.62 -4.69 10.53
C ARG A 98 2.09 -4.36 10.70
N GLY A 99 2.92 -4.59 9.67
CA GLY A 99 4.33 -4.22 9.66
C GLY A 99 4.53 -2.72 9.84
N LEU A 100 3.90 -1.90 8.99
CA LEU A 100 3.95 -0.44 9.07
C LEU A 100 3.53 0.07 10.45
N GLN A 101 2.36 -0.36 10.92
CA GLN A 101 1.76 0.09 12.18
C GLN A 101 2.33 -0.58 13.44
N SER A 102 3.29 -1.49 13.30
CA SER A 102 4.08 -1.99 14.43
C SER A 102 5.09 -0.95 14.93
N ASN A 103 5.36 0.08 14.13
CA ASN A 103 6.08 1.27 14.56
C ASN A 103 5.07 2.23 15.23
N ASN A 104 5.36 2.66 16.46
CA ASN A 104 4.39 3.31 17.35
C ASN A 104 3.73 4.57 16.78
N ASN A 105 4.36 5.26 15.82
CA ASN A 105 3.83 6.50 15.25
C ASN A 105 3.59 6.44 13.74
N THR A 106 3.59 5.25 13.13
CA THR A 106 3.38 5.11 11.68
C THR A 106 1.96 4.69 11.35
N ALA A 107 1.24 5.51 10.60
CA ALA A 107 -0.07 5.19 10.02
C ALA A 107 0.08 4.64 8.60
N ALA A 108 -0.63 3.55 8.29
CA ALA A 108 -0.78 3.05 6.92
C ALA A 108 -1.96 3.74 6.20
N CYS A 109 -1.91 3.80 4.87
CA CYS A 109 -2.96 4.33 4.02
C CYS A 109 -3.21 3.39 2.85
N MET A 110 -4.22 2.55 3.01
CA MET A 110 -4.72 1.71 1.93
C MET A 110 -5.16 2.57 0.73
N LYS A 111 -4.57 2.30 -0.44
CA LYS A 111 -4.94 2.95 -1.70
C LYS A 111 -5.05 1.93 -2.85
N HIS A 112 -5.72 2.22 -3.96
CA HIS A 112 -6.57 3.38 -4.21
C HIS A 112 -8.01 2.91 -4.13
N TRP A 113 -8.72 3.37 -3.10
CA TRP A 113 -10.11 2.99 -2.85
C TRP A 113 -11.03 3.69 -3.87
N ILE A 114 -11.73 3.00 -4.77
CA ILE A 114 -11.63 1.58 -5.16
C ILE A 114 -11.48 1.45 -6.68
N ALA A 115 -11.11 0.24 -7.12
CA ALA A 115 -11.20 -0.20 -8.51
C ALA A 115 -10.40 0.61 -9.53
N TYR A 116 -9.48 1.45 -9.06
CA TYR A 116 -8.57 2.22 -9.92
C TYR A 116 -7.73 1.32 -10.85
N THR A 117 -7.44 0.09 -10.41
CA THR A 117 -6.73 -0.93 -11.22
C THR A 117 -7.58 -1.54 -12.33
N LYS A 118 -8.90 -1.28 -12.34
CA LYS A 118 -9.80 -1.76 -13.37
C LYS A 118 -9.74 -0.81 -14.56
N ALA A 119 -8.69 -0.98 -15.34
CA ALA A 119 -8.40 -0.26 -16.57
C ALA A 119 -8.61 -1.22 -17.77
N PRO A 120 -9.80 -1.25 -18.42
CA PRO A 120 -10.09 -2.15 -19.55
C PRO A 120 -9.09 -2.06 -20.70
N THR A 121 -8.61 -0.86 -21.04
CA THR A 121 -7.61 -0.66 -22.09
C THR A 121 -6.19 -0.44 -21.52
N GLY A 122 -6.06 -0.42 -20.19
CA GLY A 122 -4.78 -0.18 -19.50
C GLY A 122 -4.42 1.30 -19.37
N HIS A 123 -5.26 2.22 -19.85
CA HIS A 123 -5.01 3.64 -19.68
C HIS A 123 -5.20 4.05 -18.24
N ASP A 124 -4.27 4.86 -17.72
CA ASP A 124 -4.38 5.33 -16.36
C ASP A 124 -5.60 6.26 -16.19
N LYS A 125 -6.32 6.10 -15.07
CA LYS A 125 -7.53 6.88 -14.71
C LYS A 125 -8.67 6.77 -15.74
N GLU A 126 -8.72 5.71 -16.53
CA GLU A 126 -9.85 5.46 -17.41
C GLU A 126 -11.12 5.06 -16.65
N GLY A 127 -12.27 5.12 -17.33
CA GLY A 127 -13.55 4.76 -16.74
C GLY A 127 -13.63 3.28 -16.37
N ALA A 128 -13.99 2.98 -15.11
CA ALA A 128 -14.17 1.62 -14.63
C ALA A 128 -15.66 1.25 -14.51
N GLN A 129 -16.06 0.12 -15.11
CA GLN A 129 -17.39 -0.46 -14.92
C GLN A 129 -17.33 -1.64 -13.95
N LEU A 130 -18.08 -1.62 -12.85
CA LEU A 130 -18.06 -2.67 -11.82
C LEU A 130 -19.33 -3.52 -11.86
N ILE A 131 -19.23 -4.72 -12.41
CA ILE A 131 -20.36 -5.68 -12.49
C ILE A 131 -20.40 -6.59 -11.24
N THR A 132 -19.22 -6.90 -10.65
CA THR A 132 -19.11 -7.75 -9.45
C THR A 132 -18.34 -7.02 -8.35
N PHE A 133 -19.06 -6.27 -7.53
CA PHE A 133 -18.47 -5.44 -6.47
C PHE A 133 -17.88 -6.25 -5.32
N ARG A 134 -18.55 -7.35 -4.95
CA ARG A 134 -18.28 -8.05 -3.67
C ARG A 134 -17.08 -9.01 -3.69
N SER A 135 -16.85 -9.72 -4.79
CA SER A 135 -15.81 -10.77 -4.87
C SER A 135 -14.44 -10.23 -5.30
N THR A 136 -14.43 -9.20 -6.14
CA THR A 136 -13.21 -8.77 -6.85
C THR A 136 -12.55 -7.56 -6.20
N VAL A 137 -13.34 -6.74 -5.49
CA VAL A 137 -12.86 -5.48 -4.90
C VAL A 137 -12.78 -5.61 -3.37
N PHE A 138 -13.82 -6.12 -2.71
CA PHE A 138 -13.96 -6.02 -1.24
C PHE A 138 -13.17 -7.02 -0.40
N ARG A 139 -12.66 -8.12 -0.98
CA ARG A 139 -12.01 -9.19 -0.18
C ARG A 139 -10.72 -8.73 0.52
N PRO A 140 -9.79 -8.00 -0.15
CA PRO A 140 -8.63 -7.36 0.51
C PRO A 140 -9.01 -6.43 1.64
N LEU A 141 -10.17 -5.80 1.54
CA LEU A 141 -10.60 -4.71 2.39
C LEU A 141 -11.20 -5.22 3.70
N ARG A 142 -11.79 -6.42 3.68
CA ARG A 142 -12.44 -7.00 4.86
C ARG A 142 -11.44 -7.57 5.88
N MET A 143 -10.29 -8.08 5.43
CA MET A 143 -9.30 -8.68 6.32
C MET A 143 -8.40 -7.66 7.03
N VAL A 144 -8.30 -6.44 6.49
CA VAL A 144 -7.47 -5.37 7.09
C VAL A 144 -8.12 -4.77 8.36
N ASN A 145 -9.43 -4.96 8.56
CA ASN A 145 -10.20 -4.43 9.70
C ASN A 145 -10.59 -5.49 10.76
N SER A 146 -9.96 -6.67 10.74
CA SER A 146 -10.22 -7.78 11.69
C SER A 146 -9.00 -8.11 12.55
#